data_AF-A0A6L3KUL8-F1
#
_entry.id   AF-A0A6L3KUL8-F1
#
_cell.length_a   1.000
_cell.length_b   1.000
_cell.length_c   1.000
_cell.angle_alpha   90.00
_cell.angle_beta   90.00
_cell.angle_gamma   90.00
#
_symmetry.space_group_name_H-M   'P 1'
#
loop_
_entity.id
_entity.type
_entity.pdbx_description
1 polymer ?
#
loop_
_entity_poly.entity_id
_entity_poly.type
_entity_poly.pdbx_seq_one_letter_code
_entity_poly.pdbx_strand_id
1 'polypeptide(L)'
;MKTWINTIIKFWWFIQGIILLVFGFLAWIPLSVTGIIVIICDYFYDHRNSTIRMSSRIMLMIYALVYMIYGGMLIAVASPDIWFAIILIIVGFVNIILSIKLFINAFLNKK
;
A
#
# COMPACT_ATOMS: atom_id res chain seq x y z
N MET A 1 -22.64 3.90 3.40
CA MET A 1 -21.71 3.39 2.37
C MET A 1 -20.30 4.01 2.42
N LYS A 2 -20.14 5.34 2.52
CA LYS A 2 -18.80 5.98 2.57
C LYS A 2 -17.86 5.44 3.68
N THR A 3 -18.39 5.18 4.86
CA THR A 3 -17.65 4.63 6.01
C THR A 3 -17.11 3.22 5.76
N TRP A 4 -17.96 2.31 5.29
CA TRP A 4 -17.57 0.92 4.99
C TRP A 4 -16.45 0.82 3.97
N ILE A 5 -16.48 1.64 2.92
CA ILE A 5 -15.43 1.64 1.90
C ILE A 5 -14.10 2.11 2.50
N ASN A 6 -14.10 3.13 3.36
CA ASN A 6 -12.87 3.57 4.01
C ASN A 6 -12.31 2.51 4.96
N THR A 7 -13.17 1.80 5.70
CA THR A 7 -12.76 0.68 6.56
C THR A 7 -12.08 -0.42 5.76
N ILE A 8 -12.63 -0.79 4.60
CA ILE A 8 -12.03 -1.81 3.72
C ILE A 8 -10.66 -1.34 3.20
N ILE A 9 -10.52 -0.08 2.84
CA ILE A 9 -9.25 0.49 2.38
C ILE A 9 -8.19 0.43 3.48
N LYS A 10 -8.55 0.81 4.70
CA LYS A 10 -7.62 0.74 5.83
C LYS A 10 -7.21 -0.70 6.13
N PHE A 11 -8.19 -1.60 6.14
CA PHE A 11 -7.95 -3.02 6.34
C PHE A 11 -7.00 -3.60 5.28
N TRP A 12 -7.13 -3.17 4.02
CA TRP A 12 -6.22 -3.57 2.94
C TRP A 12 -4.77 -3.15 3.20
N TRP A 13 -4.53 -1.87 3.49
CA TRP A 13 -3.19 -1.37 3.77
C TRP A 13 -2.59 -1.98 5.04
N PHE A 14 -3.43 -2.20 6.06
CA PHE A 14 -3.02 -2.86 7.29
C PHE A 14 -2.55 -4.30 7.05
N ILE A 15 -3.31 -5.10 6.28
CA ILE A 15 -2.90 -6.46 5.90
C ILE A 15 -1.57 -6.43 5.14
N GLN A 16 -1.39 -5.52 4.17
CA GLN A 16 -0.13 -5.41 3.44
C GLN A 16 1.03 -5.07 4.37
N GLY A 17 0.82 -4.15 5.31
CA GLY A 17 1.80 -3.80 6.34
C GLY A 17 2.22 -5.02 7.18
N ILE A 18 1.25 -5.84 7.62
CA ILE A 18 1.54 -7.08 8.37
C ILE A 18 2.32 -8.08 7.50
N ILE A 19 1.90 -8.32 6.26
CA ILE A 19 2.58 -9.27 5.36
C ILE A 19 4.04 -8.85 5.16
N LEU A 20 4.29 -7.57 4.88
CA LEU A 20 5.65 -7.04 4.73
C LEU A 20 6.45 -7.13 6.02
N LEU A 21 5.83 -6.87 7.16
CA LEU A 21 6.47 -6.97 8.46
C LEU A 21 6.93 -8.41 8.71
N VAL A 22 6.02 -9.38 8.59
CA VAL A 22 6.32 -10.80 8.81
C VAL A 22 7.34 -11.32 7.80
N PHE A 23 7.14 -11.05 6.50
CA PHE A 23 8.05 -11.50 5.46
C PHE A 23 9.43 -10.84 5.59
N GLY A 24 9.48 -9.56 5.95
CA GLY A 24 10.72 -8.84 6.17
C GLY A 24 11.49 -9.32 7.39
N PHE A 25 10.82 -9.71 8.48
CA PHE A 25 11.49 -10.34 9.62
C PHE A 25 12.14 -11.68 9.24
N LEU A 26 11.53 -12.43 8.33
CA LEU A 26 12.02 -13.74 7.90
C LEU A 26 13.09 -13.67 6.79
N ALA A 27 12.96 -12.72 5.87
CA ALA A 27 13.79 -12.67 4.66
C ALA A 27 14.74 -11.46 4.62
N TRP A 28 14.26 -10.26 4.96
CA TRP A 28 15.05 -9.04 4.76
C TRP A 28 14.55 -7.85 5.60
N ILE A 29 15.38 -7.40 6.54
CA ILE A 29 15.07 -6.35 7.53
C ILE A 29 14.55 -5.03 6.90
N PRO A 30 15.07 -4.51 5.77
CA PRO A 30 14.51 -3.30 5.14
C PRO A 30 13.04 -3.45 4.73
N LEU A 31 12.60 -4.67 4.43
CA LEU A 31 11.23 -4.97 4.04
C LEU A 31 10.30 -4.91 5.26
N SER A 32 10.78 -5.29 6.45
CA SER A 32 9.99 -5.16 7.69
C SER A 32 9.85 -3.72 8.13
N VAL A 33 10.90 -2.91 7.97
CA VAL A 33 10.82 -1.45 8.19
C VAL A 33 9.78 -0.82 7.26
N THR A 34 9.75 -1.23 5.99
CA THR A 34 8.71 -0.79 5.04
C THR A 34 7.32 -1.16 5.53
N GLY A 35 7.12 -2.38 6.03
CA GLY A 35 5.86 -2.82 6.64
C GLY A 35 5.41 -1.94 7.81
N ILE A 36 6.34 -1.59 8.72
CA ILE A 36 6.07 -0.68 9.85
C ILE A 36 5.63 0.70 9.34
N ILE A 37 6.32 1.25 8.34
CA ILE A 37 5.98 2.56 7.75
C ILE A 37 4.57 2.53 7.14
N VAL A 38 4.22 1.46 6.42
CA VAL A 38 2.87 1.29 5.83
C VAL A 38 1.80 1.28 6.92
N ILE A 39 2.02 0.56 8.04
CA ILE A 39 1.07 0.51 9.17
C ILE A 39 0.91 1.90 9.80
N ILE A 40 2.00 2.62 10.02
CA ILE A 40 1.96 3.99 10.57
C ILE A 40 1.19 4.93 9.62
N CYS A 41 1.42 4.81 8.31
CA CYS A 41 0.72 5.62 7.32
C CYS A 41 -0.78 5.29 7.27
N ASP A 42 -1.16 4.01 7.40
CA ASP A 42 -2.56 3.61 7.51
C ASP A 42 -3.24 4.15 8.79
N TYR A 43 -2.53 4.13 9.92
CA TYR A 43 -3.03 4.72 11.17
C TYR A 43 -3.34 6.21 11.00
N PHE A 44 -2.44 6.95 10.34
CA PHE A 44 -2.59 8.38 10.07
C PHE A 44 -3.46 8.71 8.86
N TYR A 45 -4.11 7.73 8.22
CA TYR A 45 -4.92 7.91 7.02
C TYR A 45 -6.11 8.87 7.19
N ASP A 46 -6.69 8.93 8.39
CA ASP A 46 -7.83 9.79 8.75
C ASP A 46 -7.47 10.81 9.84
N HIS A 47 -6.18 11.15 9.97
CA HIS A 47 -5.77 12.09 11.01
C HIS A 47 -6.47 13.45 10.82
N ARG A 48 -6.95 14.02 11.94
CA ARG A 48 -7.50 15.39 12.01
C ARG A 48 -6.61 16.44 11.37
N ASN A 49 -5.28 16.33 11.51
CA ASN A 49 -4.35 17.26 10.89
C ASN A 49 -4.22 16.97 9.39
N SER A 50 -4.64 17.93 8.55
CA SER A 50 -4.67 17.80 7.09
C SER A 50 -3.29 17.52 6.48
N THR A 51 -2.23 18.10 7.04
CA THR A 51 -0.84 17.89 6.59
C THR A 51 -0.38 16.46 6.82
N ILE A 52 -0.61 15.93 8.03
CA ILE A 52 -0.20 14.55 8.37
C ILE A 52 -1.01 13.55 7.54
N ARG A 53 -2.32 13.79 7.40
CA ARG A 53 -3.21 12.99 6.56
C ARG A 53 -2.80 13.00 5.08
N MET A 54 -2.35 14.13 4.56
CA MET A 54 -1.90 14.21 3.17
C MET A 54 -0.58 13.45 2.99
N SER A 55 0.38 13.64 3.91
CA SER A 55 1.67 12.97 3.90
C SER A 55 1.55 11.45 3.95
N SER A 56 0.70 10.92 4.85
CA SER A 56 0.46 9.49 4.97
C SER A 56 -0.12 8.87 3.70
N ARG A 57 -1.06 9.57 3.05
CA ARG A 57 -1.65 9.13 1.77
C ARG A 57 -0.64 9.14 0.63
N ILE A 58 0.20 10.17 0.55
CA ILE A 58 1.28 10.24 -0.44
C ILE A 58 2.27 9.10 -0.23
N MET A 59 2.64 8.79 1.02
CA MET A 59 3.54 7.67 1.32
C MET A 59 2.95 6.31 0.91
N LEU A 60 1.65 6.08 1.15
CA LEU A 60 0.97 4.86 0.68
C LEU A 60 0.96 4.77 -0.86
N MET A 61 0.82 5.90 -1.57
CA MET A 61 0.92 5.92 -3.04
C MET A 61 2.34 5.60 -3.53
N ILE A 62 3.37 6.18 -2.89
CA ILE A 62 4.77 5.87 -3.22
C ILE A 62 5.04 4.38 -2.99
N TYR A 63 4.55 3.84 -1.87
CA TYR A 63 4.65 2.41 -1.59
C TYR A 63 3.98 1.56 -2.69
N ALA A 64 2.77 1.91 -3.13
CA ALA A 64 2.09 1.21 -4.21
C ALA A 64 2.89 1.22 -5.53
N LEU A 65 3.52 2.35 -5.87
CA LEU A 65 4.39 2.47 -7.03
C LEU A 65 5.62 1.57 -6.91
N VAL A 66 6.29 1.59 -5.76
CA VAL A 66 7.45 0.72 -5.49
C VAL A 66 7.04 -0.76 -5.55
N TYR A 67 5.88 -1.10 -4.98
CA TYR A 67 5.33 -2.45 -5.05
C TYR A 67 5.13 -2.91 -6.50
N MET A 68 4.61 -2.04 -7.38
CA MET A 68 4.44 -2.41 -8.79
C MET A 68 5.76 -2.61 -9.52
N ILE A 69 6.74 -1.73 -9.30
CA ILE A 69 8.06 -1.86 -9.93
C ILE A 69 8.73 -3.15 -9.47
N TYR A 70 8.75 -3.39 -8.16
CA TYR A 70 9.37 -4.57 -7.57
C TYR A 70 8.61 -5.85 -7.92
N GLY A 71 7.28 -5.83 -7.86
CA GLY A 71 6.43 -6.94 -8.27
C GLY A 71 6.60 -7.30 -9.75
N GLY A 72 6.66 -6.29 -10.62
CA GLY A 72 6.96 -6.49 -12.05
C GLY A 72 8.35 -7.06 -12.28
N MET A 73 9.36 -6.58 -11.55
CA MET A 73 10.72 -7.13 -11.60
C MET A 73 10.74 -8.59 -11.15
N LEU A 74 10.06 -8.95 -10.06
CA LEU A 74 9.97 -10.32 -9.59
C LEU A 74 9.34 -11.22 -10.66
N ILE A 75 8.25 -10.80 -11.28
CA ILE A 75 7.58 -11.57 -12.34
C ILE A 75 8.51 -11.76 -13.55
N ALA A 76 9.20 -10.70 -13.98
CA ALA A 76 10.04 -10.74 -15.18
C ALA A 76 11.38 -11.48 -14.98
N VAL A 77 12.00 -11.34 -13.81
CA VAL A 77 13.37 -11.83 -13.57
C VAL A 77 13.38 -13.13 -12.78
N ALA A 78 12.57 -13.22 -11.72
CA ALA A 78 12.56 -14.39 -10.84
C ALA A 78 11.64 -15.50 -11.37
N SER A 79 10.84 -15.23 -12.41
CA SER A 79 9.90 -16.18 -13.04
C SER A 79 9.16 -17.05 -12.02
N PRO A 80 8.45 -16.44 -11.06
CA PRO A 80 7.80 -17.18 -9.99
C PRO A 80 6.68 -18.06 -10.54
N ASP A 81 6.22 -19.01 -9.71
CA ASP A 81 5.06 -19.84 -10.01
C ASP A 81 3.87 -19.00 -10.50
N ILE A 82 3.16 -19.51 -11.50
CA ILE A 82 2.06 -18.82 -12.17
C ILE A 82 1.01 -18.30 -11.17
N TRP A 83 0.69 -19.11 -10.16
CA TRP A 83 -0.25 -18.74 -9.10
C TRP A 83 0.24 -17.56 -8.27
N PHE A 84 1.53 -17.50 -7.95
CA PHE A 84 2.13 -16.39 -7.21
C PHE A 84 2.18 -15.12 -8.07
N ALA A 85 2.54 -15.25 -9.36
CA ALA A 85 2.52 -14.13 -10.31
C ALA A 85 1.11 -13.52 -10.44
N ILE A 86 0.07 -14.35 -10.55
CA ILE A 86 -1.32 -13.88 -10.61
C ILE A 86 -1.70 -13.10 -9.34
N ILE A 87 -1.33 -13.61 -8.15
CA ILE A 87 -1.60 -12.91 -6.88
C ILE A 87 -0.90 -11.55 -6.86
N LEU A 88 0.38 -11.47 -7.24
CA LEU A 88 1.12 -10.22 -7.30
C LEU A 88 0.47 -9.20 -8.23
N ILE A 89 -0.01 -9.64 -9.39
CA ILE A 89 -0.71 -8.79 -10.35
C ILE A 89 -2.02 -8.26 -9.76
N ILE A 90 -2.83 -9.12 -9.16
CA ILE A 90 -4.11 -8.72 -8.53
C ILE A 90 -3.86 -7.69 -7.43
N VAL A 91 -2.90 -7.95 -6.55
CA VAL A 91 -2.53 -7.03 -5.46
C VAL A 91 -2.03 -5.69 -6.03
N GLY A 92 -1.23 -5.73 -7.09
CA GLY A 92 -0.78 -4.53 -7.81
C GLY A 92 -1.94 -3.70 -8.35
N PHE A 93 -2.90 -4.34 -9.02
CA PHE A 93 -4.10 -3.66 -9.53
C PHE A 93 -4.94 -3.02 -8.44
N VAL A 94 -5.16 -3.72 -7.31
CA VAL A 94 -5.88 -3.14 -6.18
C VAL A 94 -5.12 -1.92 -5.63
N ASN A 95 -3.80 -2.01 -5.47
CA ASN A 95 -2.97 -0.90 -5.03
C ASN A 95 -3.04 0.33 -5.95
N ILE A 96 -3.12 0.12 -7.28
CA ILE A 96 -3.33 1.21 -8.25
C ILE A 96 -4.67 1.88 -8.03
N ILE A 97 -5.76 1.11 -7.97
CA ILE A 97 -7.12 1.64 -7.82
C ILE A 97 -7.22 2.47 -6.53
N LEU A 98 -6.65 1.95 -5.43
CA LEU A 98 -6.61 2.66 -4.16
C LEU A 98 -5.76 3.92 -4.23
N SER A 99 -4.60 3.88 -4.89
CA SER A 99 -3.72 5.04 -5.08
C SER A 99 -4.37 6.14 -5.93
N ILE A 100 -5.10 5.79 -6.98
CA ILE A 100 -5.87 6.75 -7.79
C ILE A 100 -6.94 7.42 -6.91
N LYS A 101 -7.66 6.65 -6.10
CA LYS A 101 -8.64 7.20 -5.16
C LYS A 101 -7.98 8.12 -4.12
N LEU A 102 -6.81 7.76 -3.63
CA LEU A 102 -6.03 8.60 -2.70
C LEU A 102 -5.62 9.92 -3.35
N PHE A 103 -5.12 9.85 -4.59
CA PHE A 103 -4.73 11.01 -5.37
C PHE A 103 -5.90 11.97 -5.60
N ILE A 104 -7.05 11.45 -6.04
CA ILE A 104 -8.26 12.26 -6.25
C ILE A 104 -8.70 12.93 -4.95
N ASN A 105 -8.74 12.20 -3.84
CA ASN A 105 -9.09 12.76 -2.53
C ASN A 105 -8.08 13.80 -2.04
N ALA A 106 -6.80 13.60 -2.30
CA ALA A 106 -5.71 14.50 -1.96
C ALA A 106 -5.81 15.83 -2.73
N PHE A 107 -6.16 15.79 -4.01
CA PHE A 107 -6.34 16.99 -4.84
C PHE A 107 -7.68 17.70 -4.61
N LEU A 108 -8.76 16.96 -4.36
CA LEU A 108 -10.10 17.55 -4.15
C LEU A 108 -10.28 18.18 -2.75
N ASN A 109 -9.60 17.68 -1.71
CA ASN A 109 -9.63 18.28 -0.36
C ASN A 109 -8.79 19.56 -0.21
N LYS A 110 -8.24 20.11 -1.30
CA LYS A 110 -7.58 21.43 -1.31
C LYS A 110 -8.55 22.61 -1.45
N LYS A 111 -9.86 22.40 -1.31
CA LYS A 111 -10.86 23.47 -1.18
C LYS A 111 -11.35 23.59 0.26
#